data_AF-A0A651F4E9-F1
#
_entry.id   AF-A0A651F4E9-F1
#
_cell.length_a   1.000
_cell.length_b   1.000
_cell.length_c   1.000
_cell.angle_alpha   90.00
_cell.angle_beta   90.00
_cell.angle_gamma   90.00
#
_symmetry.space_group_name_H-M   'P 1'
#
loop_
_entity.id
_entity.type
_entity.pdbx_description
1 polymer ?
#
loop_
_entity_poly.entity_id
_entity_poly.type
_entity_poly.pdbx_seq_one_letter_code
_entity_poly.pdbx_strand_id
1 'polypeptide(L)' 'MVIHLDLDTFFVSVERLENSALRDRPVIIGGGDRGVVAACSYEARKFGV' A
#
# COMPACT_ATOMS: atom_id res chain seq x y z
N MET A 1 3.96 20.25 -23.51
CA MET A 1 3.60 18.84 -23.24
C MET A 1 3.54 18.66 -21.74
N VAL A 2 2.47 18.06 -21.22
CA VAL A 2 2.32 17.77 -19.78
C VAL A 2 2.11 16.27 -19.63
N ILE A 3 2.87 15.64 -18.73
CA ILE A 3 2.80 14.20 -18.44
C ILE A 3 2.43 14.05 -16.96
N HIS A 4 1.51 13.12 -16.69
CA HIS A 4 1.12 12.71 -15.35
C HIS A 4 1.65 11.30 -15.07
N LEU A 5 2.21 11.09 -13.89
CA LEU A 5 2.76 9.81 -13.43
C LEU A 5 2.19 9.54 -12.03
N ASP A 6 1.64 8.35 -11.85
CA ASP A 6 1.11 7.88 -10.58
C ASP A 6 1.75 6.53 -10.22
N LEU A 7 2.04 6.34 -8.93
CA LEU A 7 2.78 5.18 -8.43
C LEU A 7 1.83 4.19 -7.78
N ASP A 8 1.78 2.99 -8.33
CA ASP A 8 0.92 1.91 -7.85
C ASP A 8 1.25 1.52 -6.40
N THR A 9 0.26 1.68 -5.52
CA THR A 9 0.36 1.31 -4.10
C THR A 9 1.63 1.84 -3.42
N PHE A 10 2.00 3.10 -3.71
CA PHE A 10 3.29 3.70 -3.37
C PHE A 10 3.86 3.32 -1.99
N PHE A 11 3.13 3.57 -0.89
CA PHE A 11 3.65 3.28 0.45
C PHE A 11 3.86 1.79 0.70
N VAL A 12 3.02 0.92 0.15
CA VAL A 12 3.22 -0.54 0.24
C VAL A 12 4.47 -0.95 -0.54
N SER A 13 4.70 -0.35 -1.70
CA SER A 13 5.89 -0.60 -2.52
C SER A 13 7.17 -0.20 -1.81
N VAL A 14 7.16 0.91 -1.07
CA VAL A 14 8.28 1.33 -0.21
C VAL A 14 8.51 0.32 0.92
N GLU A 15 7.48 -0.06 1.66
CA GLU A 15 7.61 -1.03 2.75
C GLU A 15 8.06 -2.42 2.28
N ARG A 16 7.67 -2.85 1.07
CA ARG A 16 8.14 -4.11 0.46
C ARG A 16 9.58 -4.06 -0.04
N LEU A 17 10.09 -2.87 -0.34
CA LEU A 17 11.49 -2.65 -0.67
C LEU A 17 12.35 -2.81 0.59
N GLU A 18 11.93 -2.20 1.68
CA GLU A 18 12.60 -2.29 2.99
C GLU A 18 12.46 -3.69 3.62
N ASN A 19 11.29 -4.32 3.49
CA ASN A 19 10.99 -5.63 4.06
C ASN A 19 10.41 -6.59 3.00
N SER A 20 11.30 -7.39 2.43
CA SER A 20 10.93 -8.39 1.42
C SER A 20 9.93 -9.45 1.89
N ALA A 21 9.77 -9.67 3.20
CA ALA A 21 8.79 -10.62 3.74
C ALA A 21 7.33 -10.14 3.60
N LEU A 22 7.11 -8.88 3.21
CA LEU A 22 5.79 -8.30 2.95
C LEU A 22 5.30 -8.54 1.50
N ARG A 23 6.14 -9.13 0.64
CA ARG A 23 5.77 -9.49 -0.73
C ARG A 23 4.73 -10.61 -0.73
N ASP A 24 3.76 -10.51 -1.63
CA ASP A 24 2.65 -11.47 -1.79
C ASP A 24 1.75 -11.62 -0.56
N ARG A 25 1.87 -10.70 0.42
CA ARG A 25 1.03 -10.65 1.62
C ARG A 25 0.03 -9.49 1.54
N PRO A 26 -1.17 -9.64 2.11
CA PRO A 26 -2.07 -8.52 2.33
C PRO A 26 -1.44 -7.53 3.31
N VAL A 27 -1.18 -6.31 2.84
CA VAL A 27 -0.59 -5.21 3.62
C VAL A 27 -1.53 -4.00 3.61
N ILE A 28 -1.67 -3.39 4.78
CA ILE A 28 -2.35 -2.11 5.01
C ILE A 28 -1.34 -1.15 5.64
N ILE A 29 -1.26 0.06 5.10
CA ILE A 29 -0.53 1.19 5.68
C ILE A 29 -1.59 2.17 6.20
N GLY A 30 -1.50 2.50 7.48
CA GLY A 30 -2.42 3.37 8.21
C GLY A 30 -2.03 3.36 9.69
N GLY A 31 -2.61 4.24 10.51
CA GLY A 31 -2.19 4.30 11.91
C GLY A 31 -3.08 5.09 12.84
N GLY A 32 -2.84 4.92 14.14
CA GLY A 32 -3.45 5.69 15.22
C GLY A 32 -4.80 5.17 15.72
N ASP A 33 -5.19 5.66 16.90
CA ASP A 33 -6.53 5.44 17.41
C ASP A 33 -7.54 6.26 16.58
N ARG A 34 -8.58 5.59 16.06
CA ARG A 34 -9.50 6.12 15.02
C ARG A 34 -8.82 6.49 13.70
N GLY A 35 -7.74 5.79 13.36
CA GLY A 35 -7.04 5.92 12.09
C GLY A 35 -7.80 5.41 10.87
N VAL A 36 -7.36 5.85 9.69
CA VAL A 36 -7.87 5.37 8.39
C VAL A 36 -6.74 4.71 7.58
N VAL A 37 -7.13 3.94 6.57
CA VAL A 37 -6.19 3.32 5.62
C VAL A 37 -5.63 4.40 4.70
N ALA A 38 -4.31 4.55 4.70
CA ALA A 38 -3.59 5.47 3.82
C ALA A 38 -3.18 4.81 2.50
N ALA A 39 -2.83 3.52 2.53
CA ALA A 39 -2.59 2.70 1.34
C ALA A 39 -2.82 1.22 1.64
N CYS A 40 -3.15 0.44 0.62
CA CYS A 40 -3.30 -1.01 0.75
C CYS A 40 -2.73 -1.74 -0.46
N SER A 41 -2.22 -2.94 -0.22
CA SER A 41 -1.74 -3.86 -1.26
C SER A 41 -2.91 -4.37 -2.13
N TYR A 42 -2.64 -4.80 -3.35
CA TYR A 42 -3.68 -5.41 -4.20
C TYR A 42 -4.30 -6.66 -3.57
N GLU A 43 -3.52 -7.42 -2.80
CA GLU A 43 -3.94 -8.59 -2.06
C GLU A 43 -4.96 -8.22 -0.97
N ALA A 44 -4.78 -7.08 -0.31
CA ALA A 44 -5.70 -6.56 0.70
C ALA A 44 -7.04 -6.08 0.09
N ARG A 45 -7.04 -5.56 -1.16
CA ARG A 45 -8.28 -5.12 -1.84
C ARG A 45 -9.31 -6.23 -2.02
N LYS A 46 -8.86 -7.49 -2.10
CA LYS A 46 -9.76 -8.67 -2.19
C LYS A 46 -10.68 -8.80 -0.97
N PHE A 47 -10.32 -8.19 0.15
CA PHE A 47 -11.09 -8.22 1.40
C PHE A 47 -12.05 -7.02 1.53
N GLY A 48 -12.17 -6.18 0.50
CA GLY A 48 -13.03 -4.99 0.54
C GLY A 48 -12.49 -3.84 1.39
N VAL A 49 -11.18 -3.86 1.64
CA VAL A 49 -10.42 -2.77 2.28
C VAL A 49 -10.38 -1.55 1.37
#